data_AF-A0A7R9T787-F1
#
_entry.id   AF-A0A7R9T787-F1
#
_cell.length_a   1.000
_cell.length_b   1.000
_cell.length_c   1.000
_cell.angle_alpha   90.00
_cell.angle_beta   90.00
_cell.angle_gamma   90.00
#
_symmetry.space_group_name_H-M   'P 1'
#
loop_
_entity.id
_entity.type
_entity.pdbx_description
1 polymer ?
#
loop_
_entity_poly.entity_id
_entity_poly.type
_entity_poly.pdbx_seq_one_letter_code
_entity_poly.pdbx_strand_id
1 'polypeptide(L)'
;DAFNDARPEPFVVDGVTGGDVTESGNLAFLRVSLAGHMVPMDQPKNAVVMLKRFVAGEPMSGGEWTPNGSSEEKALLRGRKGKGGAPRRGGGGGGVVTL
;
A
#
# COMPACT_ATOMS: atom_id res chain seq x y z
N ASP A 1 -5.79 31.77 -5.68
CA ASP A 1 -6.09 30.90 -4.51
C ASP A 1 -5.86 29.40 -4.77
N ALA A 2 -5.05 29.01 -5.76
CA ALA A 2 -4.89 27.60 -6.19
C ALA A 2 -4.52 26.60 -5.07
N PHE A 3 -3.78 27.04 -4.04
CA PHE A 3 -3.46 26.19 -2.89
C PHE A 3 -4.68 25.94 -1.97
N ASN A 4 -5.60 26.89 -1.83
CA ASN A 4 -6.82 26.73 -1.03
C ASN A 4 -7.83 25.78 -1.71
N ASP A 5 -7.78 25.70 -3.04
CA ASP A 5 -8.63 24.79 -3.84
C ASP A 5 -8.00 23.39 -4.00
N ALA A 6 -6.70 23.25 -3.70
CA ALA A 6 -5.98 22.00 -3.81
C ALA A 6 -6.46 20.98 -2.77
N ARG A 7 -6.68 19.75 -3.23
CA ARG A 7 -7.13 18.64 -2.36
C ARG A 7 -5.93 17.92 -1.74
N PRO A 8 -6.02 17.49 -0.48
CA PRO A 8 -4.99 16.65 0.12
C PRO A 8 -4.88 15.30 -0.60
N GLU A 9 -3.65 14.89 -0.89
CA GLU A 9 -3.29 13.61 -1.47
C GLU A 9 -2.40 12.82 -0.50
N PRO A 10 -2.40 11.48 -0.54
CA PRO A 10 -1.60 10.68 0.37
C PRO A 10 -0.09 10.82 0.07
N PHE A 11 0.70 11.06 1.11
CA PHE A 11 2.15 10.95 1.07
C PHE A 11 2.55 9.51 1.34
N VAL A 12 2.99 8.78 0.32
CA VAL A 12 3.30 7.35 0.43
C VAL A 12 4.82 7.13 0.47
N VAL A 13 5.25 6.40 1.49
CA VAL A 13 6.63 5.98 1.72
C VAL A 13 6.65 4.46 1.86
N ASP A 14 7.44 3.78 1.03
CA ASP A 14 7.59 2.30 1.04
C ASP A 14 6.23 1.54 1.02
N GLY A 15 5.25 2.06 0.29
CA GLY A 15 3.92 1.46 0.16
C GLY A 15 2.95 1.75 1.30
N VAL A 16 3.36 2.55 2.30
CA VAL A 16 2.56 2.95 3.46
C VAL A 16 2.31 4.45 3.44
N THR A 17 1.10 4.88 3.83
CA THR A 17 0.78 6.31 3.99
C THR A 17 1.54 6.87 5.20
N GLY A 18 2.49 7.77 4.93
CA GLY A 18 3.23 8.51 5.95
C GLY A 18 2.59 9.84 6.35
N GLY A 19 1.55 10.27 5.62
CA GLY A 19 0.86 11.52 5.85
C GLY A 19 -0.07 11.94 4.71
N ASP A 20 -0.52 13.19 4.78
CA ASP A 20 -1.30 13.85 3.74
C ASP A 20 -0.52 15.07 3.23
N VAL A 21 -0.57 15.34 1.93
CA VAL A 21 0.08 16.48 1.32
C VAL A 21 -0.87 17.27 0.44
N THR A 22 -0.83 18.59 0.57
CA THR A 22 -1.53 19.51 -0.34
C THR A 22 -0.48 20.25 -1.16
N GLU A 23 -0.53 20.11 -2.48
CA GLU A 23 0.45 20.73 -3.38
C GLU A 23 -0.23 21.69 -4.36
N SER A 24 0.40 22.83 -4.61
CA SER A 24 0.00 23.78 -5.65
C SER A 24 1.21 24.54 -6.17
N GLY A 25 1.60 24.28 -7.43
CA GLY A 25 2.78 24.90 -8.03
C GLY A 25 4.06 24.52 -7.28
N ASN A 26 4.76 25.52 -6.74
CA ASN A 26 6.05 25.32 -6.04
C ASN A 26 5.88 25.19 -4.50
N LEU A 27 4.65 25.11 -4.00
CA LEU A 27 4.36 24.96 -2.58
C LEU A 27 3.73 23.60 -2.31
N ALA A 28 4.35 22.85 -1.40
CA ALA A 28 3.83 21.60 -0.88
C ALA A 28 3.70 21.70 0.64
N PHE A 29 2.51 21.44 1.17
CA PHE A 29 2.24 21.38 2.61
C PHE A 29 2.04 19.93 3.02
N LEU A 30 3.04 19.36 3.67
CA LEU A 30 3.03 17.97 4.12
C LEU A 30 2.66 17.87 5.60
N ARG A 31 1.60 17.13 5.90
CA ARG A 31 1.19 16.72 7.23
C ARG A 31 1.62 15.28 7.48
N VAL A 32 2.72 15.10 8.19
CA VAL A 32 3.20 13.76 8.58
C VAL A 32 2.33 13.21 9.70
N SER A 33 1.81 11.99 9.52
CA SER A 33 0.99 11.32 10.53
C SER A 33 1.85 10.89 11.73
N LEU A 34 1.28 10.95 12.95
CA LEU A 34 1.91 10.48 14.18
C LEU A 34 3.30 11.09 14.46
N ALA A 35 3.53 12.31 14.02
CA ALA A 35 4.72 13.09 14.33
C ALA A 35 4.36 14.29 15.23
N GLY A 36 5.23 14.60 16.19
CA GLY A 36 5.17 15.80 17.00
C GLY A 36 5.96 16.95 16.35
N HIS A 37 6.52 17.81 17.20
CA HIS A 37 7.34 18.94 16.75
C HIS A 37 8.62 18.49 16.03
N MET A 38 9.17 17.34 16.43
CA MET A 38 10.42 16.81 15.92
C MET A 38 10.16 15.68 14.92
N VAL A 39 9.62 16.03 13.76
CA VAL A 39 9.31 15.07 12.68
C VAL A 39 10.49 14.14 12.34
N PRO A 40 11.76 14.60 12.23
CA PRO A 40 12.87 13.69 11.97
C PRO A 40 13.18 12.71 13.10
N MET A 41 12.83 13.05 14.34
CA MET A 41 13.01 12.16 15.50
C MET A 41 11.88 11.15 15.60
N ASP A 42 10.63 11.58 15.39
CA ASP A 42 9.44 10.74 15.52
C ASP A 42 9.24 9.84 14.30
N GLN A 43 9.56 10.34 13.10
CA GLN A 43 9.34 9.68 11.81
C GLN A 43 10.57 9.81 10.90
N PRO A 44 11.72 9.20 11.27
CA PRO A 44 12.98 9.38 10.55
C PRO A 44 12.91 8.94 9.07
N LYS A 45 12.15 7.88 8.77
CA LYS A 45 11.96 7.41 7.39
C LYS A 45 11.22 8.43 6.54
N ASN A 46 10.10 8.95 7.03
CA ASN A 46 9.27 9.91 6.31
C ASN A 46 10.03 11.23 6.11
N ALA A 47 10.78 11.68 7.13
CA ALA A 47 11.57 12.90 7.06
C ALA A 47 12.66 12.84 5.98
N VAL A 48 13.36 11.70 5.85
CA VAL A 48 14.39 11.53 4.82
C VAL A 48 13.78 11.49 3.42
N VAL A 49 12.65 10.82 3.23
CA VAL A 49 11.98 10.77 1.92
C VAL A 49 11.44 12.14 1.53
N MET A 50 10.82 12.87 2.46
CA MET A 50 10.42 14.26 2.26
C MET A 50 11.61 15.11 1.80
N LEU A 51 12.73 15.04 2.51
CA LEU A 51 13.91 15.86 2.17
C LEU A 51 14.51 15.48 0.81
N LYS A 52 14.56 14.18 0.47
CA LYS A 52 15.05 13.72 -0.83
C LYS A 52 14.18 14.25 -1.97
N ARG A 53 12.85 14.12 -1.86
CA ARG A 53 11.91 14.62 -2.88
C ARG A 53 12.00 16.14 -3.01
N PHE A 54 12.09 16.86 -1.89
CA PHE A 54 12.26 18.31 -1.87
C PHE A 54 13.51 18.76 -2.63
N VAL A 55 14.66 18.16 -2.34
CA VAL A 55 15.93 18.54 -2.98
C VAL A 55 15.97 18.15 -4.46
N ALA A 56 15.31 17.04 -4.83
CA ALA A 56 15.19 16.60 -6.22
C ALA A 56 14.15 17.40 -7.02
N GLY A 57 13.32 18.22 -6.36
CA GLY A 57 12.19 18.90 -7.02
C GLY A 57 11.09 17.93 -7.46
N GLU A 58 11.00 16.77 -6.81
CA GLU A 58 9.98 15.77 -7.08
C GLU A 58 8.68 16.11 -6.33
N PRO A 59 7.50 15.76 -6.88
CA PRO A 59 6.24 15.91 -6.18
C PRO A 59 6.24 15.09 -4.88
N MET A 60 5.73 15.67 -3.80
CA MET A 60 5.53 14.95 -2.54
C MET A 60 4.29 14.06 -2.64
N SER A 61 3.31 14.47 -3.43
CA SER A 61 2.16 13.63 -3.76
C SER A 61 2.61 12.33 -4.43
N GLY A 62 1.96 11.22 -4.05
CA GLY A 62 2.10 9.95 -4.74
C GLY A 62 3.09 8.94 -4.14
N GLY A 63 3.13 7.80 -4.83
CA GLY A 63 3.64 6.51 -4.40
C GLY A 63 2.49 5.49 -4.35
N GLU A 64 2.78 4.25 -4.75
CA GLU A 64 1.75 3.20 -4.79
C GLU A 64 1.38 2.80 -3.36
N TRP A 65 0.19 3.21 -2.89
CA TRP A 65 -0.34 2.78 -1.60
C TRP A 65 -0.72 1.30 -1.68
N THR A 66 0.00 0.45 -0.93
CA THR A 66 -0.27 -0.97 -0.84
C THR A 66 -0.87 -1.29 0.54
N PRO A 67 -2.21 -1.39 0.70
CA PRO A 67 -2.87 -1.60 2.00
C PRO A 67 -2.51 -2.91 2.69
N ASN A 68 -1.92 -3.85 1.95
CA ASN A 68 -1.52 -5.15 2.45
C ASN A 68 -0.08 -5.32 1.99
N GLY A 69 0.88 -5.19 2.92
CA GLY A 69 2.30 -5.13 2.61
C GLY A 69 2.75 -6.17 1.58
N SER A 70 3.60 -5.73 0.65
CA SER A 70 4.24 -6.50 -0.42
C SER A 70 3.30 -7.38 -1.27
N SER A 71 3.26 -7.08 -2.56
CA SER A 71 2.78 -7.99 -3.60
C SER A 71 3.39 -9.41 -3.50
N GLU A 72 4.53 -9.55 -2.83
CA GLU A 72 5.24 -10.81 -2.55
C GLU A 72 4.53 -11.71 -1.51
N GLU A 73 3.96 -11.15 -0.43
CA GLU A 73 3.29 -11.96 0.61
C GLU A 73 1.95 -12.53 0.11
N LYS A 74 1.22 -11.78 -0.73
CA LYS A 74 0.03 -12.29 -1.44
C LYS A 74 0.38 -13.40 -2.45
N ALA A 75 1.58 -13.42 -3.04
CA ALA A 75 2.00 -14.50 -3.94
C ALA A 75 2.24 -15.81 -3.16
N LEU A 76 2.82 -15.73 -1.96
CA LEU A 76 3.08 -16.88 -1.10
C LEU A 76 1.78 -17.54 -0.59
N LEU A 77 0.78 -16.73 -0.20
CA LEU A 77 -0.53 -17.22 0.24
C LEU A 77 -1.36 -17.84 -0.90
N ARG A 78 -1.15 -17.41 -2.15
CA ARG A 78 -1.80 -18.00 -3.33
C ARG A 78 -1.19 -19.35 -3.76
N GLY A 79 0.05 -19.65 -3.34
CA GLY A 79 0.73 -20.92 -3.64
C GLY A 79 0.35 -22.11 -2.75
N ARG A 80 -0.36 -21.89 -1.63
CA ARG A 80 -0.73 -22.94 -0.65
C ARG A 80 -2.16 -23.47 -0.84
N LYS A 81 -2.59 -23.73 -2.07
CA LYS A 81 -3.84 -24.46 -2.32
C LYS A 81 -3.64 -25.44 -3.47
N GLY A 82 -3.34 -26.71 -3.14
CA GLY A 82 -3.41 -27.80 -4.12
C GLY A 82 -2.27 -28.84 -4.12
N LYS A 83 -1.77 -29.29 -2.96
CA LYS A 83 -1.07 -30.59 -2.90
C LYS A 83 -1.46 -31.36 -1.64
N GLY A 84 -2.45 -32.23 -1.78
CA GLY A 84 -2.81 -33.27 -0.82
C GLY A 84 -3.48 -34.39 -1.61
N GLY A 85 -2.72 -35.44 -1.91
CA GLY A 85 -3.11 -36.53 -2.80
C GLY A 85 -4.16 -37.48 -2.24
N ALA A 86 -4.76 -38.21 -3.18
CA ALA A 86 -5.59 -39.42 -3.02
C ALA A 86 -4.79 -40.58 -2.34
N PRO A 87 -5.32 -41.82 -2.15
CA PRO A 87 -6.64 -42.38 -2.49
C PRO A 87 -7.28 -43.26 -1.39
N ARG A 88 -8.59 -43.55 -1.48
CA ARG A 88 -9.18 -44.81 -0.95
C ARG A 88 -10.26 -45.36 -1.88
N ARG A 89 -10.31 -46.69 -1.91
CA ARG A 89 -10.78 -47.62 -2.95
C ARG A 89 -12.18 -48.18 -2.63
N GLY A 90 -12.99 -48.37 -3.68
CA GLY A 90 -14.15 -49.29 -3.76
C GLY A 90 -15.51 -48.64 -3.44
N GLY A 91 -16.63 -48.91 -4.11
CA GLY A 91 -16.98 -49.82 -5.21
C GLY A 91 -18.52 -49.87 -5.33
N GLY A 92 -19.05 -50.14 -6.54
CA GLY A 92 -20.48 -50.39 -6.86
C GLY A 92 -21.38 -49.14 -6.84
N GLY A 93 -22.36 -48.91 -7.70
CA GLY A 93 -23.08 -49.70 -8.69
C GLY A 93 -24.52 -49.12 -8.76
N GLY A 94 -25.08 -48.94 -9.98
CA GLY A 94 -26.46 -48.47 -10.23
C GLY A 94 -26.60 -46.93 -10.22
N GLY A 95 -27.10 -46.22 -11.22
CA GLY A 95 -27.96 -46.59 -12.33
C GLY A 95 -29.43 -46.35 -11.95
N VAL A 96 -29.92 -45.10 -12.02
CA VAL A 96 -31.35 -44.80 -12.23
C VAL A 96 -31.48 -43.45 -12.95
N VAL A 97 -32.18 -43.48 -14.08
CA VAL A 97 -32.77 -42.36 -14.85
C VAL A 97 -34.08 -41.95 -14.18
N THR A 98 -34.36 -40.65 -14.07
CA THR A 98 -35.75 -40.18 -13.98
C THR A 98 -35.94 -38.85 -14.71
N LEU A 99 -37.02 -38.87 -15.51
CA LEU A 99 -37.68 -37.94 -16.44
C LEU A 99 -37.49 -36.42 -16.26
#